data_AF-A0A2D9HFA9-F1
#
_entry.id   AF-A0A2D9HFA9-F1
#
_cell.length_a   1.000
_cell.length_b   1.000
_cell.length_c   1.000
_cell.angle_alpha   90.00
_cell.angle_beta   90.00
_cell.angle_gamma   90.00
#
_symmetry.space_group_name_H-M   'P 1'
#
loop_
_entity.id
_entity.type
_entity.pdbx_description
1 polymer ?
#
loop_
_entity_poly.entity_id
_entity_poly.type
_entity_poly.pdbx_seq_one_letter_code
_entity_poly.pdbx_strand_id
1 'polypeptide(L)'
;MYVRSIVIGFWIFSGCVTIHRVIAVPPVRKQLAKTAGQANKLFRGIHEGRLQRQRLLGKLYAEGASRAQAPYKTLQNHLSALAKVTREVKASHDLLQRHRQVFLSVTKGRKRIRSDNPRYAKVHGLVDQVKAELAILQGLAKKAKAQAAKFDRLAKKNRIGEVDAAKLSAQLQKQIRQTRTEMTQFNSTLKQARQMMRQGAGSMTKDTRASRQKLLSQMRLKVANIEEAVSAVETLVARFEIERRKRTRLVVGPGMVAYDVLKQVESAHQSLRKEGAELQKLTQRFRVQ
;
A
#
# COMPACT_ATOMS: atom_id res chain seq x y z
N MET A 1 -45.03 66.58 41.21
CA MET A 1 -44.91 67.88 40.51
C MET A 1 -43.45 68.24 40.43
N TYR A 2 -42.99 68.63 39.23
CA TYR A 2 -41.73 69.29 38.87
C TYR A 2 -40.38 68.57 39.00
N VAL A 3 -39.96 68.05 37.84
CA VAL A 3 -38.58 67.96 37.36
C VAL A 3 -37.98 69.36 37.23
N ARG A 4 -36.70 69.54 37.60
CA ARG A 4 -35.75 70.42 36.91
C ARG A 4 -34.30 69.99 37.17
N SER A 5 -33.63 69.66 36.08
CA SER A 5 -32.22 69.26 35.94
C SER A 5 -31.24 70.44 36.08
N ILE A 6 -29.95 70.10 36.23
CA ILE A 6 -28.68 70.74 35.74
C ILE A 6 -27.61 70.56 36.85
N VAL A 7 -26.76 69.51 36.82
CA VAL A 7 -25.40 69.38 36.19
C VAL A 7 -24.55 70.66 36.42
N ILE A 8 -23.35 70.69 37.01
CA ILE A 8 -22.06 70.08 36.68
C ILE A 8 -21.11 70.37 37.87
N GLY A 9 -20.27 69.40 38.23
CA GLY A 9 -19.14 69.66 39.13
C GLY A 9 -18.27 68.44 39.43
N PHE A 10 -18.09 67.52 38.48
CA PHE A 10 -17.12 66.44 38.60
C PHE A 10 -16.26 66.38 37.36
N TRP A 11 -15.21 67.19 37.36
CA TRP A 11 -14.02 66.94 36.56
C TRP A 11 -12.92 66.47 37.50
N ILE A 12 -12.05 65.60 36.96
CA ILE A 12 -10.84 65.03 37.56
C ILE A 12 -11.07 63.70 38.31
N PHE A 13 -11.35 62.65 37.55
CA PHE A 13 -10.44 61.50 37.47
C PHE A 13 -10.70 60.79 36.13
N SER A 14 -10.30 61.43 35.04
CA SER A 14 -10.01 60.75 33.78
C SER A 14 -8.74 59.92 33.95
N GLY A 15 -8.79 58.94 34.86
CA GLY A 15 -7.76 57.91 34.97
C GLY A 15 -7.81 57.12 33.67
N CYS A 16 -6.80 57.26 32.84
CA CYS A 16 -6.64 56.44 31.64
C CYS A 16 -6.62 54.97 32.09
N VAL A 17 -7.75 54.26 31.95
CA VAL A 17 -7.85 52.85 32.33
C VAL A 17 -6.95 52.06 31.39
N THR A 18 -5.76 51.73 31.87
CA THR A 18 -4.79 50.96 31.10
C THR A 18 -5.23 49.50 31.10
N ILE A 19 -5.92 49.08 30.02
CA ILE A 19 -6.37 47.69 29.88
C ILE A 19 -5.17 46.83 29.47
N HIS A 20 -4.61 46.10 30.43
CA HIS A 20 -3.51 45.16 30.16
C HIS A 20 -4.05 43.86 29.57
N ARG A 21 -3.46 43.41 28.46
CA ARG A 21 -3.74 42.08 27.91
C ARG A 21 -3.07 41.02 28.77
N VAL A 22 -3.73 39.89 29.00
CA VAL A 22 -3.23 38.80 29.85
C VAL A 22 -3.23 37.47 29.10
N ILE A 23 -2.09 36.78 29.09
CA ILE A 23 -2.00 35.40 28.60
C ILE A 23 -2.16 34.47 29.80
N ALA A 24 -3.19 33.62 29.76
CA ALA A 24 -3.31 32.47 30.66
C ALA A 24 -2.36 31.36 30.19
N VAL A 25 -1.37 31.02 31.02
CA VAL A 25 -0.32 30.06 30.68
C VAL A 25 -0.82 28.60 30.58
N PRO A 26 -1.68 28.08 31.49
CA PRO A 26 -2.14 26.69 31.43
C PRO A 26 -2.82 26.27 30.11
N PRO A 27 -3.78 27.02 29.53
CA PRO A 27 -4.41 26.63 28.26
C PRO A 27 -3.41 26.66 27.10
N VAL A 28 -2.51 27.65 27.05
CA VAL A 28 -1.46 27.72 26.01
C VAL A 28 -0.51 26.54 26.11
N ARG A 29 -0.09 26.13 27.33
CA ARG A 29 0.71 24.91 27.53
C ARG A 29 0.02 23.66 26.98
N LYS A 30 -1.28 23.50 27.27
CA LYS A 30 -2.07 22.37 26.76
C LYS A 30 -2.12 22.39 25.22
N GLN A 31 -2.32 23.56 24.61
CA GLN A 31 -2.32 23.71 23.15
C GLN A 31 -0.96 23.35 22.54
N LEU A 32 0.14 23.89 23.08
CA LEU A 32 1.49 23.58 22.60
C LEU A 32 1.84 22.10 22.75
N ALA A 33 1.38 21.44 23.82
CA ALA A 33 1.53 20.00 23.99
C ALA A 33 0.76 19.21 22.90
N LYS A 34 -0.48 19.60 22.57
CA LYS A 34 -1.23 19.00 21.45
C LYS A 34 -0.51 19.20 20.12
N THR A 35 -0.03 20.41 19.84
CA THR A 35 0.75 20.73 18.63
C THR A 35 2.02 19.87 18.53
N ALA A 36 2.77 19.73 19.62
CA ALA A 36 3.95 18.87 19.66
C ALA A 36 3.59 17.39 19.41
N GLY A 37 2.48 16.90 19.98
CA GLY A 37 1.98 15.56 19.70
C GLY A 37 1.66 15.34 18.22
N GLN A 38 1.00 16.31 17.57
CA GLN A 38 0.73 16.28 16.14
C GLN A 38 2.02 16.27 15.31
N ALA A 39 2.98 17.15 15.63
CA ALA A 39 4.26 17.22 14.96
C ALA A 39 5.05 15.91 15.08
N ASN A 40 5.08 15.31 16.28
CA ASN A 40 5.73 14.01 16.52
C ASN A 40 5.11 12.90 15.66
N LYS A 41 3.78 12.83 15.59
CA LYS A 41 3.07 11.83 14.78
C LYS A 41 3.39 11.98 13.29
N LEU A 42 3.41 13.22 12.79
CA LEU A 42 3.76 13.52 11.40
C LEU A 42 5.21 13.13 11.08
N PHE A 43 6.15 13.56 11.92
CA PHE A 43 7.57 13.23 11.75
C PHE A 43 7.82 11.72 11.77
N ARG A 44 7.30 11.01 12.78
CA ARG A 44 7.47 9.55 12.90
C ARG A 44 6.90 8.81 11.69
N GLY A 45 5.68 9.12 11.26
CA GLY A 45 5.07 8.46 10.10
C GLY A 45 5.88 8.64 8.82
N ILE A 46 6.43 9.83 8.59
CA ILE A 46 7.29 10.11 7.42
C ILE A 46 8.63 9.37 7.55
N HIS A 47 9.25 9.40 8.73
CA HIS A 47 10.54 8.77 8.96
C HIS A 47 10.46 7.24 8.84
N GLU A 48 9.50 6.61 9.51
CA GLU A 48 9.25 5.17 9.45
C GLU A 48 8.87 4.73 8.04
N GLY A 49 8.01 5.48 7.36
CA GLY A 49 7.66 5.21 5.97
C GLY A 49 8.88 5.24 5.03
N ARG A 50 9.79 6.20 5.21
CA ARG A 50 11.05 6.23 4.46
C ARG A 50 11.92 5.01 4.77
N LEU A 51 12.07 4.65 6.04
CA LEU A 51 12.85 3.47 6.46
C LEU A 51 12.29 2.17 5.89
N GLN A 52 10.96 1.99 5.87
CA GLN A 52 10.32 0.82 5.26
C GLN A 52 10.67 0.69 3.77
N ARG A 53 10.61 1.79 3.01
CA ARG A 53 10.98 1.81 1.59
C ARG A 53 12.47 1.54 1.36
N GLN A 54 13.32 2.08 2.24
CA GLN A 54 14.75 1.78 2.24
C GLN A 54 15.03 0.29 2.51
N ARG A 55 14.34 -0.30 3.50
CA ARG A 55 14.44 -1.74 3.81
C ARG A 55 13.97 -2.59 2.62
N LEU A 56 12.88 -2.21 1.96
CA LEU A 56 12.39 -2.91 0.77
C LEU A 56 13.45 -2.95 -0.34
N LEU A 57 14.05 -1.80 -0.68
CA LEU A 57 15.14 -1.76 -1.67
C LEU A 57 16.37 -2.55 -1.20
N GLY A 58 16.75 -2.44 0.08
CA GLY A 58 17.85 -3.19 0.65
C GLY A 58 17.68 -4.70 0.50
N LYS A 59 16.46 -5.21 0.77
CA LYS A 59 16.12 -6.61 0.55
C LYS A 59 16.17 -6.98 -0.93
N LEU A 60 15.58 -6.18 -1.83
CA LEU A 60 15.63 -6.44 -3.27
C LEU A 60 17.08 -6.56 -3.78
N TYR A 61 17.98 -5.68 -3.34
CA TYR A 61 19.39 -5.74 -3.72
C TYR A 61 20.11 -6.95 -3.16
N ALA A 62 19.77 -7.38 -1.94
CA ALA A 62 20.32 -8.62 -1.37
C ALA A 62 19.85 -9.86 -2.14
N GLU A 63 18.66 -9.81 -2.75
CA GLU A 63 18.11 -10.88 -3.59
C GLU A 63 18.54 -10.78 -5.07
N GLY A 64 19.49 -9.88 -5.40
CA GLY A 64 20.09 -9.79 -6.73
C GLY A 64 19.50 -8.73 -7.67
N ALA A 65 18.59 -7.87 -7.20
CA ALA A 65 18.10 -6.76 -8.01
C ALA A 65 19.24 -5.79 -8.38
N SER A 66 19.36 -5.46 -9.67
CA SER A 66 20.38 -4.52 -10.15
C SER A 66 20.04 -3.09 -9.76
N ARG A 67 20.95 -2.41 -9.05
CA ARG A 67 20.81 -1.00 -8.65
C ARG A 67 20.79 -0.05 -9.84
N ALA A 68 21.46 -0.42 -10.94
CA ALA A 68 21.63 0.43 -12.12
C ALA A 68 20.46 0.34 -13.09
N GLN A 69 19.69 -0.75 -13.05
CA GLN A 69 18.61 -1.01 -13.99
C GLN A 69 17.27 -0.42 -13.52
N ALA A 70 16.39 -0.14 -14.49
CA ALA A 70 15.00 0.17 -14.20
C ALA A 70 14.27 -1.10 -13.69
N PRO A 71 13.33 -0.98 -12.74
CA PRO A 71 12.83 0.25 -12.11
C PRO A 71 13.65 0.72 -10.89
N TYR A 72 14.67 -0.03 -10.47
CA TYR A 72 15.36 0.18 -9.20
C TYR A 72 16.15 1.48 -9.11
N LYS A 73 16.79 1.91 -10.20
CA LYS A 73 17.46 3.22 -10.27
C LYS A 73 16.47 4.36 -9.99
N THR A 74 15.28 4.30 -10.60
CA THR A 74 14.23 5.31 -10.41
C THR A 74 13.61 5.26 -9.01
N LEU A 75 13.42 4.07 -8.44
CA LEU A 75 12.99 3.91 -7.05
C LEU A 75 14.00 4.51 -6.07
N GLN A 76 15.31 4.30 -6.30
CA GLN A 76 16.38 4.87 -5.48
C GLN A 76 16.40 6.40 -5.59
N ASN A 77 16.14 6.97 -6.77
CA ASN A 77 16.02 8.42 -6.96
C ASN A 77 14.85 8.99 -6.16
N HIS A 78 13.67 8.34 -6.20
CA HIS A 78 12.52 8.75 -5.39
C HIS A 78 12.78 8.61 -3.89
N LEU A 79 13.46 7.54 -3.45
CA LEU A 79 13.84 7.37 -2.05
C LEU A 79 14.82 8.46 -1.60
N SER A 80 15.75 8.85 -2.46
CA SER A 80 16.71 9.92 -2.18
C SER A 80 16.03 11.29 -2.08
N ALA A 81 15.07 11.58 -2.97
CA ALA A 81 14.24 12.77 -2.88
C ALA A 81 13.38 12.79 -1.61
N LEU A 82 12.76 11.66 -1.25
CA LEU A 82 12.02 11.51 0.02
C LEU A 82 12.95 11.71 1.22
N ALA A 83 14.19 11.24 1.17
CA ALA A 83 15.16 11.44 2.24
C ALA A 83 15.52 12.92 2.44
N LYS A 84 15.66 13.70 1.35
CA LYS A 84 15.86 15.16 1.43
C LYS A 84 14.71 15.84 2.19
N VAL A 85 13.46 15.60 1.76
CA VAL A 85 12.28 16.17 2.42
C VAL A 85 12.14 15.68 3.87
N THR A 86 12.51 14.43 4.16
CA THR A 86 12.47 13.90 5.54
C THR A 86 13.44 14.64 6.47
N ARG A 87 14.61 15.08 5.96
CA ARG A 87 15.56 15.90 6.74
C ARG A 87 14.97 17.29 7.02
N GLU A 88 14.30 17.90 6.05
CA GLU A 88 13.59 19.18 6.24
C GLU A 88 12.48 19.06 7.30
N VAL A 89 11.67 18.00 7.24
CA VAL A 89 10.65 17.69 8.26
C VAL A 89 11.29 17.56 9.64
N LYS A 90 12.43 16.84 9.74
CA LYS A 90 13.16 16.69 11.00
C LYS A 90 13.64 18.05 11.54
N ALA A 91 14.20 18.90 10.68
CA ALA A 91 14.69 20.22 11.10
C ALA A 91 13.55 21.09 11.66
N SER A 92 12.42 21.19 10.96
CA SER A 92 11.26 21.96 11.42
C SER A 92 10.62 21.35 12.69
N HIS A 93 10.56 20.02 12.78
CA HIS A 93 10.16 19.33 14.00
C HIS A 93 11.06 19.69 15.20
N ASP A 94 12.38 19.64 15.02
CA ASP A 94 13.35 19.92 16.07
C ASP A 94 13.27 21.40 16.52
N LEU A 95 13.05 22.34 15.58
CA LEU A 95 12.79 23.75 15.88
C LEU A 95 11.51 23.96 16.69
N LEU A 96 10.40 23.33 16.29
CA LEU A 96 9.14 23.39 17.03
C LEU A 96 9.31 22.92 18.48
N GLN A 97 10.02 21.80 18.68
CA GLN A 97 10.31 21.29 20.02
C GLN A 97 11.18 22.27 20.83
N ARG A 98 12.18 22.90 20.20
CA ARG A 98 13.00 23.93 20.85
C ARG A 98 12.16 25.13 21.29
N HIS A 99 11.34 25.71 20.40
CA HIS A 99 10.47 26.84 20.75
C HIS A 99 9.50 26.48 21.89
N ARG A 100 8.94 25.27 21.87
CA ARG A 100 8.10 24.77 22.97
C ARG A 100 8.88 24.66 24.29
N GLN A 101 10.09 24.12 24.26
CA GLN A 101 10.93 24.01 25.47
C GLN A 101 11.28 25.38 26.04
N VAL A 102 11.63 26.35 25.18
CA VAL A 102 11.88 27.73 25.59
C VAL A 102 10.61 28.34 26.22
N PHE A 103 9.44 28.12 25.62
CA PHE A 103 8.16 28.56 26.20
C PHE A 103 7.91 27.95 27.60
N LEU A 104 8.14 26.65 27.78
CA LEU A 104 7.96 25.97 29.06
C LEU A 104 8.90 26.51 30.14
N SER A 105 10.15 26.79 29.76
CA SER A 105 11.16 27.40 30.64
C SER A 105 10.76 28.81 31.06
N VAL A 106 10.45 29.70 30.11
CA VAL A 106 10.12 31.12 30.38
C VAL A 106 8.84 31.27 31.20
N THR A 107 7.90 30.32 31.07
CA THR A 107 6.63 30.34 31.78
C THR A 107 6.61 29.50 33.05
N LYS A 108 7.73 28.87 33.47
CA LYS A 108 7.80 27.98 34.65
C LYS A 108 7.22 28.65 35.91
N GLY A 109 6.33 27.95 36.61
CA GLY A 109 5.65 28.44 37.82
C GLY A 109 4.59 29.53 37.59
N ARG A 110 4.40 30.03 36.36
CA ARG A 110 3.48 31.15 36.10
C ARG A 110 2.11 30.68 35.65
N LYS A 111 1.05 31.25 36.23
CA LYS A 111 -0.35 31.06 35.80
C LYS A 111 -0.79 32.09 34.77
N ARG A 112 -0.30 33.33 34.86
CA ARG A 112 -0.67 34.47 34.00
C ARG A 112 0.55 35.32 33.67
N ILE A 113 0.58 35.94 32.49
CA ILE A 113 1.59 36.92 32.07
C ILE A 113 0.84 38.12 31.47
N ARG A 114 1.04 39.30 32.04
CA ARG A 114 0.42 40.57 31.63
C ARG A 114 1.28 41.31 30.60
N SER A 115 0.68 42.17 29.78
CA SER A 115 1.33 42.86 28.65
C SER A 115 2.37 43.90 29.02
N ASP A 116 2.33 44.40 30.25
CA ASP A 116 3.36 45.24 30.88
C ASP A 116 4.63 44.47 31.26
N ASN A 117 4.57 43.13 31.30
CA ASN A 117 5.74 42.32 31.61
C ASN A 117 6.66 42.20 30.37
N PRO A 118 7.97 42.42 30.48
CA PRO A 118 8.90 42.30 29.35
C PRO A 118 8.93 40.89 28.73
N ARG A 119 8.48 39.86 29.46
CA ARG A 119 8.36 38.49 28.96
C ARG A 119 7.13 38.26 28.10
N TYR A 120 6.15 39.17 28.11
CA TYR A 120 4.90 39.01 27.36
C TYR A 120 5.15 38.88 25.86
N ALA A 121 5.90 39.82 25.28
CA ALA A 121 6.26 39.79 23.86
C ALA A 121 7.02 38.52 23.48
N LYS A 122 7.97 38.10 24.33
CA LYS A 122 8.73 36.85 24.13
C LYS A 122 7.85 35.61 24.14
N VAL A 123 6.92 35.52 25.09
CA VAL A 123 5.99 34.37 25.21
C VAL A 123 5.02 34.33 24.05
N HIS A 124 4.48 35.47 23.63
CA HIS A 124 3.60 35.56 22.45
C HIS A 124 4.36 35.16 21.17
N GLY A 125 5.56 35.69 20.96
CA GLY A 125 6.39 35.35 19.81
C GLY A 125 6.73 33.86 19.73
N LEU A 126 6.99 33.20 20.88
CA LEU A 126 7.21 31.75 20.91
C LEU A 126 5.96 30.94 20.51
N VAL A 127 4.77 31.40 20.88
CA VAL A 127 3.51 30.76 20.47
C VAL A 127 3.33 30.89 18.95
N ASP A 128 3.59 32.08 18.40
CA ASP A 128 3.48 32.33 16.97
C ASP A 128 4.53 31.53 16.17
N GLN A 129 5.76 31.44 16.67
CA GLN A 129 6.82 30.60 16.09
C GLN A 129 6.40 29.12 16.07
N VAL A 130 5.83 28.58 17.15
CA VAL A 130 5.34 27.19 17.15
C VAL A 130 4.21 26.97 16.14
N LYS A 131 3.29 27.93 15.99
CA LYS A 131 2.22 27.85 14.98
C LYS A 131 2.78 27.91 13.56
N ALA A 132 3.73 28.80 13.29
CA ALA A 132 4.39 28.94 12.01
C ALA A 132 5.15 27.66 11.64
N GLU A 133 5.95 27.10 12.56
CA GLU A 133 6.66 25.84 12.35
C GLU A 133 5.70 24.67 12.11
N LEU A 134 4.55 24.61 12.81
CA LEU A 134 3.54 23.59 12.52
C LEU A 134 3.00 23.71 11.09
N ALA A 135 2.74 24.92 10.61
CA ALA A 135 2.26 25.15 9.24
C ALA A 135 3.31 24.73 8.19
N ILE A 136 4.58 25.07 8.43
CA ILE A 136 5.72 24.63 7.60
C ILE A 136 5.79 23.10 7.58
N LEU A 137 5.75 22.48 8.76
CA LEU A 137 5.81 21.03 8.92
C LEU A 137 4.64 20.32 8.21
N GLN A 138 3.44 20.88 8.24
CA GLN A 138 2.29 20.36 7.48
C GLN A 138 2.52 20.46 5.96
N GLY A 139 3.09 21.58 5.48
CA GLY A 139 3.50 21.74 4.09
C GLY A 139 4.54 20.72 3.65
N LEU A 140 5.58 20.52 4.47
CA LEU A 140 6.62 19.52 4.24
C LEU A 140 6.06 18.09 4.28
N ALA A 141 5.11 17.81 5.17
CA ALA A 141 4.45 16.51 5.25
C ALA A 141 3.67 16.20 3.97
N LYS A 142 2.98 17.19 3.37
CA LYS A 142 2.33 17.04 2.06
C LYS A 142 3.35 16.71 0.96
N LYS A 143 4.49 17.43 0.93
CA LYS A 143 5.58 17.16 -0.02
C LYS A 143 6.15 15.75 0.16
N ALA A 144 6.40 15.32 1.40
CA ALA A 144 6.90 13.99 1.71
C ALA A 144 5.92 12.91 1.25
N LYS A 145 4.61 13.08 1.51
CA LYS A 145 3.56 12.17 1.04
C LYS A 145 3.52 12.07 -0.48
N ALA A 146 3.68 13.18 -1.20
CA ALA A 146 3.73 13.18 -2.66
C ALA A 146 4.94 12.41 -3.20
N GLN A 147 6.13 12.57 -2.58
CA GLN A 147 7.33 11.81 -2.97
C GLN A 147 7.20 10.31 -2.65
N ALA A 148 6.67 9.97 -1.48
CA ALA A 148 6.37 8.60 -1.11
C ALA A 148 5.39 7.95 -2.10
N ALA A 149 4.36 8.66 -2.52
CA ALA A 149 3.40 8.17 -3.51
C ALA A 149 4.04 7.88 -4.88
N LYS A 150 5.04 8.67 -5.31
CA LYS A 150 5.79 8.37 -6.54
C LYS A 150 6.53 7.04 -6.44
N PHE A 151 7.20 6.80 -5.30
CA PHE A 151 7.84 5.51 -5.03
C PHE A 151 6.82 4.37 -5.04
N ASP A 152 5.73 4.50 -4.29
CA ASP A 152 4.75 3.42 -4.12
C ASP A 152 4.02 3.08 -5.43
N ARG A 153 3.67 4.11 -6.22
CA ARG A 153 3.06 3.91 -7.54
C ARG A 153 4.01 3.17 -8.47
N LEU A 154 5.30 3.51 -8.47
CA LEU A 154 6.29 2.83 -9.30
C LEU A 154 6.51 1.38 -8.83
N ALA A 155 6.61 1.16 -7.53
CA ALA A 155 6.72 -0.18 -6.95
C ALA A 155 5.49 -1.04 -7.33
N LYS A 156 4.28 -0.51 -7.15
CA LYS A 156 3.02 -1.19 -7.53
C LYS A 156 2.95 -1.48 -9.02
N LYS A 157 3.29 -0.52 -9.88
CA LYS A 157 3.30 -0.69 -11.34
C LYS A 157 4.21 -1.84 -11.76
N ASN A 158 5.33 -2.00 -11.08
CA ASN A 158 6.30 -3.07 -11.37
C ASN A 158 6.08 -4.33 -10.53
N ARG A 159 4.96 -4.43 -9.80
CA ARG A 159 4.63 -5.55 -8.90
C ARG A 159 5.76 -5.90 -7.92
N ILE A 160 6.42 -4.88 -7.40
CA ILE A 160 7.47 -5.01 -6.39
C ILE A 160 6.82 -5.09 -5.02
N GLY A 161 7.16 -6.11 -4.23
CA GLY A 161 6.62 -6.27 -2.89
C GLY A 161 7.10 -7.53 -2.19
N GLU A 162 6.61 -7.75 -0.97
CA GLU A 162 6.79 -9.01 -0.25
C GLU A 162 5.65 -9.96 -0.57
N VAL A 163 5.98 -11.22 -0.85
CA VAL A 163 5.04 -12.31 -1.08
C VAL A 163 5.26 -13.37 -0.02
N ASP A 164 4.15 -13.89 0.52
CA ASP A 164 4.16 -15.10 1.34
C ASP A 164 4.35 -16.30 0.41
N ALA A 165 5.61 -16.67 0.21
CA ALA A 165 6.02 -17.70 -0.72
C ALA A 165 5.53 -19.08 -0.26
N ALA A 166 5.45 -19.31 1.05
CA ALA A 166 4.93 -20.56 1.61
C ALA A 166 3.44 -20.73 1.30
N LYS A 167 2.64 -19.69 1.56
CA LYS A 167 1.21 -19.71 1.29
C LYS A 167 0.93 -19.84 -0.20
N LEU A 168 1.64 -19.09 -1.04
CA LEU A 168 1.46 -19.15 -2.48
C LEU A 168 1.76 -20.54 -3.03
N SER A 169 2.90 -21.13 -2.64
CA SER A 169 3.27 -22.46 -3.11
C SER A 169 2.24 -23.52 -2.70
N ALA A 170 1.79 -23.49 -1.44
CA ALA A 170 0.73 -24.39 -0.97
C ALA A 170 -0.58 -24.24 -1.75
N GLN A 171 -0.96 -23.01 -2.09
CA GLN A 171 -2.15 -22.74 -2.92
C GLN A 171 -1.98 -23.28 -4.34
N LEU A 172 -0.84 -23.06 -4.98
CA LEU A 172 -0.55 -23.57 -6.33
C LEU A 172 -0.55 -25.10 -6.36
N GLN A 173 0.12 -25.75 -5.41
CA GLN A 173 0.13 -27.21 -5.30
C GLN A 173 -1.28 -27.78 -5.09
N LYS A 174 -2.09 -27.14 -4.25
CA LYS A 174 -3.50 -27.55 -4.04
C LYS A 174 -4.29 -27.44 -5.34
N GLN A 175 -4.18 -26.33 -6.06
CA GLN A 175 -4.88 -26.11 -7.33
C GLN A 175 -4.45 -27.11 -8.40
N ILE A 176 -3.13 -27.34 -8.55
CA ILE A 176 -2.59 -28.35 -9.46
C ILE A 176 -3.21 -29.73 -9.19
N ARG A 177 -3.23 -30.16 -7.92
CA ARG A 177 -3.83 -31.45 -7.54
C ARG A 177 -5.31 -31.51 -7.88
N GLN A 178 -6.06 -30.45 -7.61
CA GLN A 178 -7.49 -30.37 -7.96
C GLN A 178 -7.70 -30.48 -9.47
N THR A 179 -6.95 -29.71 -10.27
CA THR A 179 -7.04 -29.76 -11.74
C THR A 179 -6.69 -31.14 -12.29
N ARG A 180 -5.67 -31.82 -11.76
CA ARG A 180 -5.34 -33.20 -12.16
C ARG A 180 -6.47 -34.19 -11.86
N THR A 181 -7.10 -34.08 -10.69
CA THR A 181 -8.23 -34.94 -10.33
C THR A 181 -9.41 -34.70 -11.28
N GLU A 182 -9.76 -33.44 -11.53
CA GLU A 182 -10.83 -33.07 -12.47
C GLU A 182 -10.55 -33.56 -13.89
N MET A 183 -9.32 -33.43 -14.37
CA MET A 183 -8.92 -33.95 -15.68
C MET A 183 -9.01 -35.47 -15.76
N THR A 184 -8.59 -36.18 -14.72
CA THR A 184 -8.66 -37.64 -14.66
C THR A 184 -10.11 -38.13 -14.72
N GLN A 185 -10.99 -37.46 -13.96
CA GLN A 185 -12.44 -37.70 -14.00
C GLN A 185 -13.00 -37.42 -15.40
N PHE A 186 -12.68 -36.27 -15.98
CA PHE A 186 -13.16 -35.92 -17.32
C PHE A 186 -12.67 -36.90 -18.40
N ASN A 187 -11.41 -37.34 -18.32
CA ASN A 187 -10.87 -38.37 -19.22
C ASN A 187 -11.62 -39.70 -19.11
N SER A 188 -12.04 -40.09 -17.90
CA SER A 188 -12.87 -41.29 -17.70
C SER A 188 -14.25 -41.13 -18.35
N THR A 189 -14.87 -39.95 -18.22
CA THR A 189 -16.15 -39.62 -18.87
C THR A 189 -16.03 -39.64 -20.39
N LEU A 190 -14.93 -39.11 -20.96
CA LEU A 190 -14.67 -39.18 -22.40
C LEU A 190 -14.53 -40.63 -22.90
N LYS A 191 -13.86 -41.51 -22.13
CA LYS A 191 -13.74 -42.93 -22.46
C LYS A 191 -15.10 -43.62 -22.46
N GLN A 192 -15.92 -43.38 -21.43
CA GLN A 192 -17.29 -43.91 -21.34
C GLN A 192 -18.16 -43.41 -22.49
N ALA A 193 -18.15 -42.11 -22.79
CA ALA A 193 -18.89 -41.53 -23.91
C ALA A 193 -18.50 -42.17 -25.25
N ARG A 194 -17.20 -42.42 -25.48
CA ARG A 194 -16.72 -43.14 -26.67
C ARG A 194 -17.20 -44.60 -26.70
N GLN A 195 -17.20 -45.29 -25.58
CA GLN A 195 -17.65 -46.67 -25.50
C GLN A 195 -19.15 -46.79 -25.76
N MET A 196 -19.97 -45.92 -25.18
CA MET A 196 -21.41 -45.85 -25.44
C MET A 196 -21.70 -45.57 -26.92
N MET A 197 -20.94 -44.69 -27.58
CA MET A 197 -21.10 -44.47 -29.03
C MET A 197 -20.75 -45.69 -29.89
N ARG A 198 -19.80 -46.53 -29.44
CA ARG A 198 -19.44 -47.78 -30.14
C ARG A 198 -20.50 -48.87 -29.95
N GLN A 199 -21.08 -48.96 -28.75
CA GLN A 199 -22.10 -49.95 -28.42
C GLN A 199 -23.48 -49.60 -28.99
N GLY A 200 -23.84 -48.31 -29.03
CA GLY A 200 -25.04 -47.79 -29.67
C GLY A 200 -24.95 -47.62 -31.20
N ALA A 201 -24.05 -48.35 -31.86
CA ALA A 201 -23.75 -48.14 -33.27
C ALA A 201 -24.91 -48.46 -34.24
N GLY A 202 -25.98 -49.13 -33.77
CA GLY A 202 -27.20 -49.36 -34.55
C GLY A 202 -28.23 -48.23 -34.48
N SER A 203 -28.19 -47.37 -33.45
CA SER A 203 -29.29 -46.44 -33.12
C SER A 203 -29.02 -44.96 -33.48
N MET A 204 -27.81 -44.62 -33.95
CA MET A 204 -27.44 -43.26 -34.35
C MET A 204 -27.24 -43.15 -35.86
N THR A 205 -27.72 -42.05 -36.45
CA THR A 205 -27.41 -41.69 -37.84
C THR A 205 -25.90 -41.46 -38.03
N LYS A 206 -25.43 -41.65 -39.27
CA LYS A 206 -24.02 -41.48 -39.64
C LYS A 206 -23.50 -40.06 -39.32
N ASP A 207 -24.32 -39.04 -39.57
CA ASP A 207 -23.95 -37.64 -39.36
C ASP A 207 -23.86 -37.27 -37.88
N THR A 208 -24.81 -37.73 -37.06
CA THR A 208 -24.79 -37.53 -35.60
C THR A 208 -23.56 -38.21 -34.99
N ARG A 209 -23.22 -39.42 -35.44
CA ARG A 209 -22.00 -40.11 -35.01
C ARG A 209 -20.74 -39.32 -35.39
N ALA A 210 -20.64 -38.86 -36.63
CA ALA A 210 -19.48 -38.09 -37.10
C ALA A 210 -19.32 -36.77 -36.32
N SER A 211 -20.42 -36.04 -36.06
CA SER A 211 -20.42 -34.81 -35.25
C SER A 211 -19.95 -35.08 -33.82
N ARG A 212 -20.53 -36.08 -33.14
CA ARG A 212 -20.15 -36.45 -31.76
C ARG A 212 -18.71 -36.93 -31.67
N GLN A 213 -18.23 -37.70 -32.65
CA GLN A 213 -16.83 -38.14 -32.70
C GLN A 213 -15.85 -36.98 -32.92
N LYS A 214 -16.23 -35.97 -33.72
CA LYS A 214 -15.47 -34.73 -33.89
C LYS A 214 -15.41 -33.94 -32.58
N LEU A 215 -16.53 -33.77 -31.88
CA LEU A 215 -16.59 -33.10 -30.57
C LEU A 215 -15.72 -33.79 -29.53
N LEU A 216 -15.81 -35.12 -29.40
CA LEU A 216 -14.97 -35.89 -28.46
C LEU A 216 -13.47 -35.77 -28.79
N SER A 217 -13.12 -35.69 -30.07
CA SER A 217 -11.74 -35.49 -30.51
C SER A 217 -11.23 -34.09 -30.15
N GLN A 218 -12.06 -33.06 -30.34
CA GLN A 218 -11.75 -31.69 -29.92
C GLN A 218 -11.61 -31.58 -28.39
N MET A 219 -12.51 -32.21 -27.61
CA MET A 219 -12.41 -32.25 -26.15
C MET A 219 -11.11 -32.91 -25.69
N ARG A 220 -10.71 -34.02 -26.32
CA ARG A 220 -9.45 -34.71 -25.98
C ARG A 220 -8.23 -33.82 -26.23
N LEU A 221 -8.21 -33.09 -27.34
CA LEU A 221 -7.14 -32.11 -27.62
C LEU A 221 -7.10 -31.02 -26.56
N LYS A 222 -8.26 -30.50 -26.14
CA LYS A 222 -8.33 -29.49 -25.08
C LYS A 222 -7.83 -30.00 -23.74
N VAL A 223 -8.17 -31.22 -23.36
CA VAL A 223 -7.65 -31.86 -22.13
C VAL A 223 -6.14 -32.04 -22.20
N ALA A 224 -5.59 -32.46 -23.34
CA ALA A 224 -4.14 -32.59 -23.52
C ALA A 224 -3.41 -31.24 -23.37
N ASN A 225 -3.97 -30.16 -23.93
CA ASN A 225 -3.42 -28.81 -23.75
C ASN A 225 -3.46 -28.35 -22.28
N ILE A 226 -4.52 -28.68 -21.56
CA ILE A 226 -4.64 -28.41 -20.12
C ILE A 226 -3.57 -29.20 -19.35
N GLU A 227 -3.34 -30.46 -19.72
CA GLU A 227 -2.31 -31.32 -19.11
C GLU A 227 -0.90 -30.75 -19.26
N GLU A 228 -0.56 -30.34 -20.47
CA GLU A 228 0.72 -29.70 -20.77
C GLU A 228 0.90 -28.42 -19.96
N ALA A 229 -0.13 -27.57 -19.91
CA ALA A 229 -0.09 -26.34 -19.13
C ALA A 229 0.04 -26.59 -17.62
N VAL A 230 -0.65 -27.60 -17.06
CA VAL A 230 -0.49 -27.99 -15.65
C VAL A 230 0.92 -28.49 -15.36
N SER A 231 1.50 -29.32 -16.24
CA SER A 231 2.87 -29.83 -16.11
C SER A 231 3.91 -28.69 -16.14
N ALA A 232 3.69 -27.70 -17.02
CA ALA A 232 4.52 -26.50 -17.06
C ALA A 232 4.44 -25.72 -15.73
N VAL A 233 3.24 -25.53 -15.17
CA VAL A 233 3.06 -24.87 -13.87
C VAL A 233 3.75 -25.64 -12.75
N GLU A 234 3.67 -26.97 -12.72
CA GLU A 234 4.37 -27.80 -11.72
C GLU A 234 5.88 -27.59 -11.76
N THR A 235 6.45 -27.58 -12.96
CA THR A 235 7.89 -27.34 -13.15
C THR A 235 8.30 -25.96 -12.62
N LEU A 236 7.46 -24.94 -12.85
CA LEU A 236 7.68 -23.59 -12.33
C LEU A 236 7.58 -23.52 -10.81
N VAL A 237 6.60 -24.20 -10.20
CA VAL A 237 6.45 -24.26 -8.74
C VAL A 237 7.65 -24.98 -8.12
N ALA A 238 8.12 -26.07 -8.71
CA ALA A 238 9.31 -26.78 -8.25
C ALA A 238 10.56 -25.87 -8.30
N ARG A 239 10.76 -25.14 -9.40
CA ARG A 239 11.85 -24.17 -9.52
C ARG A 239 11.75 -23.06 -8.47
N PHE A 240 10.55 -22.52 -8.25
CA PHE A 240 10.30 -21.51 -7.22
C PHE A 240 10.62 -22.02 -5.81
N GLU A 241 10.26 -23.27 -5.49
CA GLU A 241 10.58 -23.89 -4.20
C GLU A 241 12.08 -24.02 -3.95
N ILE A 242 12.84 -24.38 -4.97
CA ILE A 242 14.30 -24.47 -4.90
C ILE A 242 14.90 -23.08 -4.60
N GLU A 243 14.47 -22.05 -5.34
CA GLU A 243 14.97 -20.68 -5.18
C GLU A 243 14.58 -20.04 -3.85
N ARG A 244 13.38 -20.38 -3.36
CA ARG A 244 12.88 -19.96 -2.06
C ARG A 244 13.77 -20.41 -0.92
N ARG A 245 14.49 -21.53 -1.04
CA ARG A 245 15.36 -22.09 0.02
C ARG A 245 14.63 -22.17 1.38
N LYS A 246 13.37 -22.62 1.37
CA LYS A 246 12.48 -22.72 2.55
C LYS A 246 12.12 -21.37 3.22
N ARG A 247 12.44 -20.21 2.64
CA ARG A 247 12.02 -18.90 3.14
C ARG A 247 10.49 -18.76 3.08
N THR A 248 9.89 -18.22 4.13
CA THR A 248 8.44 -17.99 4.19
C THR A 248 8.04 -16.71 3.45
N ARG A 249 8.87 -15.68 3.52
CA ARG A 249 8.66 -14.40 2.82
C ARG A 249 9.78 -14.15 1.84
N LEU A 250 9.41 -13.77 0.62
CA LEU A 250 10.33 -13.37 -0.42
C LEU A 250 9.95 -11.98 -0.91
N VAL A 251 10.95 -11.14 -1.13
CA VAL A 251 10.75 -9.90 -1.86
C VAL A 251 10.86 -10.22 -3.33
N VAL A 252 9.93 -9.74 -4.14
CA VAL A 252 9.88 -9.98 -5.58
C VAL A 252 9.90 -8.65 -6.33
N GLY A 253 10.51 -8.67 -7.50
CA GLY A 253 10.59 -7.53 -8.41
C GLY A 253 11.22 -7.91 -9.75
N PRO A 254 11.11 -7.06 -10.79
CA PRO A 254 11.64 -7.34 -12.12
C PRO A 254 13.12 -7.73 -12.12
N GLY A 255 13.51 -8.70 -12.97
CA GLY A 255 14.89 -9.19 -13.05
C GLY A 255 15.29 -10.14 -11.93
N MET A 256 14.32 -10.59 -11.12
CA MET A 256 14.51 -11.64 -10.11
C MET A 256 13.76 -12.89 -10.54
N VAL A 257 14.33 -14.06 -10.28
CA VAL A 257 13.73 -15.30 -10.80
C VAL A 257 12.36 -15.59 -10.18
N ALA A 258 12.18 -15.29 -8.89
CA ALA A 258 10.86 -15.37 -8.24
C ALA A 258 9.79 -14.53 -8.95
N TYR A 259 10.14 -13.36 -9.49
CA TYR A 259 9.22 -12.52 -10.25
C TYR A 259 8.87 -13.13 -11.60
N ASP A 260 9.87 -13.68 -12.30
CA ASP A 260 9.68 -14.31 -13.60
C ASP A 260 8.80 -15.57 -13.48
N VAL A 261 9.00 -16.37 -12.43
CA VAL A 261 8.15 -17.52 -12.15
C VAL A 261 6.70 -17.08 -11.88
N LEU A 262 6.47 -16.05 -11.06
CA LEU A 262 5.12 -15.53 -10.83
C LEU A 262 4.43 -15.08 -12.11
N LYS A 263 5.16 -14.42 -13.00
CA LYS A 263 4.64 -13.97 -14.30
C LYS A 263 4.30 -15.15 -15.22
N GLN A 264 5.14 -16.18 -15.22
CA GLN A 264 4.91 -17.39 -16.03
C GLN A 264 3.72 -18.21 -15.50
N VAL A 265 3.58 -18.33 -14.17
CA VAL A 265 2.41 -18.96 -13.54
C VAL A 265 1.13 -18.21 -13.88
N GLU A 266 1.13 -16.87 -13.86
CA GLU A 266 -0.03 -16.07 -14.27
C GLU A 266 -0.39 -16.30 -15.75
N SER A 267 0.62 -16.34 -16.63
CA SER A 267 0.41 -16.63 -18.06
C SER A 267 -0.18 -18.03 -18.27
N ALA A 268 0.35 -19.04 -17.58
CA ALA A 268 -0.16 -20.40 -17.66
C ALA A 268 -1.58 -20.51 -17.12
N HIS A 269 -1.90 -19.79 -16.03
CA HIS A 269 -3.26 -19.71 -15.50
C HIS A 269 -4.25 -19.10 -16.52
N GLN A 270 -3.86 -18.05 -17.24
CA GLN A 270 -4.70 -17.47 -18.29
C GLN A 270 -4.96 -18.45 -19.44
N SER A 271 -3.93 -19.18 -19.87
CA SER A 271 -4.06 -20.25 -20.86
C SER A 271 -4.99 -21.36 -20.37
N LEU A 272 -4.81 -21.86 -19.15
CA LEU A 272 -5.68 -22.86 -18.52
C LEU A 272 -7.14 -22.40 -18.47
N ARG A 273 -7.39 -21.14 -18.11
CA ARG A 273 -8.75 -20.57 -18.07
C ARG A 273 -9.39 -20.54 -19.47
N LYS A 274 -8.62 -20.18 -20.50
CA LYS A 274 -9.11 -20.16 -21.89
C LYS A 274 -9.43 -21.57 -22.38
N GLU A 275 -8.55 -22.52 -22.16
CA GLU A 275 -8.76 -23.92 -22.56
C GLU A 275 -9.93 -24.55 -21.81
N GLY A 276 -10.06 -24.28 -20.50
CA GLY A 276 -11.21 -24.73 -19.70
C GLY A 276 -12.55 -24.17 -20.18
N ALA A 277 -12.60 -22.88 -20.56
CA ALA A 277 -13.80 -22.28 -21.12
C ALA A 277 -14.21 -22.90 -22.47
N GLU A 278 -13.24 -23.16 -23.36
CA GLU A 278 -13.49 -23.85 -24.62
C GLU A 278 -13.95 -25.30 -24.40
N LEU A 279 -13.34 -26.01 -23.43
CA LEU A 279 -13.77 -27.35 -23.05
C LEU A 279 -15.21 -27.38 -22.54
N GLN A 280 -15.61 -26.38 -21.75
CA GLN A 280 -16.97 -26.26 -21.25
C GLN A 280 -17.97 -26.04 -22.39
N LYS A 281 -17.66 -25.19 -23.38
CA LYS A 281 -18.49 -24.99 -24.58
C LYS A 281 -18.65 -26.28 -25.38
N LEU A 282 -17.57 -27.03 -25.60
CA LEU A 282 -17.64 -28.32 -26.28
C LEU A 282 -18.53 -29.29 -25.52
N THR A 283 -18.40 -29.33 -24.18
CA THR A 283 -19.19 -30.22 -23.32
C THR A 283 -20.69 -29.91 -23.39
N GLN A 284 -21.05 -28.63 -23.43
CA GLN A 284 -22.44 -28.19 -23.64
C GLN A 284 -22.96 -28.62 -25.00
N ARG A 285 -22.20 -28.41 -26.09
CA ARG A 285 -22.60 -28.83 -27.45
C ARG A 285 -22.82 -30.34 -27.54
N PHE A 286 -22.01 -31.13 -26.85
CA PHE A 286 -22.14 -32.58 -26.83
C PHE A 286 -23.38 -33.07 -26.06
N ARG A 287 -23.87 -32.31 -25.08
CA ARG A 287 -25.08 -32.65 -24.31
C ARG A 287 -26.38 -32.30 -25.03
N VAL A 288 -26.36 -31.29 -25.90
CA VAL A 288 -27.55 -30.80 -26.63
C VAL A 288 -27.81 -31.61 -27.91
N GLN A 289 -26.79 -32.28 -28.44
CA GLN A 289 -26.89 -33.25 -29.55
C GLN A 289 -27.12 -34.66 -29.02
#